data_AF-S6B1X4-F1
#
_entry.id   AF-S6B1X4-F1
#
_cell.length_a   1.000
_cell.length_b   1.000
_cell.length_c   1.000
_cell.angle_alpha   90.00
_cell.angle_beta   90.00
_cell.angle_gamma   90.00
#
_symmetry.space_group_name_H-M   'P 1'
#
loop_
_entity.id
_entity.type
_entity.pdbx_description
1 polymer ?
#
loop_
_entity_poly.entity_id
_entity_poly.type
_entity_poly.pdbx_seq_one_letter_code
_entity_poly.pdbx_strand_id
1 'polypeptide(L)'
;MKFIVKFLVFAAIAVALQKVVAAEDDAAFKEFVEKSQQCKDKLGISDEEAEEAHKAHQNGEEIDGKFKCFAHCIAEEMDVLDGTGKFDVAKMEAKHAMSGDELEKINECKGEHDMENDDCEYSYKMMGCLMSK
;
A
#
# COMPACT_ATOMS: atom_id res chain seq x y z
N MET A 1 1.67 19.42 -50.44
CA MET A 1 3.12 19.68 -50.48
C MET A 1 3.49 20.72 -49.43
N LYS A 2 3.84 20.30 -48.21
CA LYS A 2 4.53 21.10 -47.18
C LYS A 2 5.50 20.17 -46.43
N PHE A 3 6.19 19.34 -47.20
CA PHE A 3 7.37 18.58 -46.80
C PHE A 3 8.55 19.44 -47.27
N ILE A 4 9.48 19.82 -46.38
CA ILE A 4 10.88 20.30 -46.60
C ILE A 4 11.37 21.14 -45.40
N VAL A 5 10.51 21.54 -44.44
CA VAL A 5 10.99 22.06 -43.13
C VAL A 5 11.08 20.92 -42.09
N LYS A 6 11.17 19.68 -42.56
CA LYS A 6 11.85 18.58 -41.88
C LYS A 6 13.33 18.79 -42.21
N PHE A 7 14.19 19.13 -41.24
CA PHE A 7 15.57 18.60 -41.12
C PHE A 7 16.49 19.37 -40.15
N LEU A 8 16.15 20.54 -39.64
CA LEU A 8 17.09 21.31 -38.78
C LEU A 8 16.54 21.79 -37.43
N VAL A 9 15.52 21.11 -36.90
CA VAL A 9 15.17 21.18 -35.47
C VAL A 9 14.96 19.76 -34.94
N PHE A 10 15.79 18.82 -35.39
CA PHE A 10 15.92 17.47 -34.86
C PHE A 10 17.28 17.37 -34.17
N ALA A 11 17.44 17.95 -32.98
CA ALA A 11 18.63 17.67 -32.15
C ALA A 11 18.53 18.05 -30.66
N ALA A 12 17.55 18.84 -30.19
CA ALA A 12 17.68 19.42 -28.83
C ALA A 12 16.50 19.20 -27.87
N ILE A 13 15.37 18.62 -28.30
CA ILE A 13 14.18 18.50 -27.44
C ILE A 13 13.62 17.08 -27.50
N ALA A 14 14.44 16.10 -27.10
CA ALA A 14 13.98 14.72 -26.95
C ALA A 14 14.52 14.03 -25.67
N VAL A 15 15.23 14.75 -24.78
CA VAL A 15 15.85 14.14 -23.58
C VAL A 15 15.19 14.57 -22.26
N ALA A 16 14.23 15.51 -22.28
CA ALA A 16 13.69 16.06 -21.03
C ALA A 16 12.37 15.44 -20.53
N LEU A 17 11.73 14.52 -21.27
CA LEU A 17 10.38 14.02 -20.91
C LEU A 17 10.35 12.60 -20.33
N GLN A 18 11.50 11.99 -20.02
CA GLN A 18 11.53 10.65 -19.40
C GLN A 18 11.74 10.67 -17.89
N LYS A 19 11.88 11.84 -17.24
CA LYS A 19 12.21 11.94 -15.81
C LYS A 19 11.04 12.30 -14.87
N VAL A 20 9.79 12.34 -15.37
CA VAL A 20 8.66 12.85 -14.58
C VAL A 20 7.84 11.74 -13.89
N VAL A 21 8.10 10.45 -14.13
CA VAL A 21 7.25 9.35 -13.61
C VAL A 21 7.97 8.41 -12.63
N ALA A 22 9.14 8.76 -12.09
CA ALA A 22 9.93 7.84 -11.23
C ALA A 22 10.21 8.35 -9.82
N ALA A 23 9.83 9.58 -9.48
CA ALA A 23 10.20 10.18 -8.19
C ALA A 23 9.14 9.98 -7.09
N GLU A 24 7.87 9.83 -7.44
CA GLU A 24 6.77 9.70 -6.48
C GLU A 24 6.65 8.28 -5.92
N ASP A 25 6.85 7.26 -6.77
CA ASP A 25 6.88 5.85 -6.35
C ASP A 25 8.03 5.55 -5.39
N ASP A 26 9.19 6.20 -5.57
CA ASP A 26 10.36 6.01 -4.70
C ASP A 26 10.11 6.51 -3.26
N ALA A 27 9.36 7.59 -3.09
CA ALA A 27 9.10 8.18 -1.78
C ALA A 27 8.08 7.35 -0.98
N ALA A 28 6.96 6.98 -1.61
CA ALA A 28 5.93 6.14 -0.99
C ALA A 28 6.47 4.74 -0.66
N PHE A 29 7.26 4.16 -1.57
CA PHE A 29 7.91 2.87 -1.32
C PHE A 29 8.91 2.95 -0.16
N LYS A 30 9.73 4.02 -0.12
CA LYS A 30 10.68 4.23 0.97
C LYS A 30 9.97 4.39 2.32
N GLU A 31 8.89 5.18 2.36
CA GLU A 31 8.08 5.34 3.56
C GLU A 31 7.52 3.98 4.02
N PHE A 32 6.93 3.21 3.10
CA PHE A 32 6.43 1.87 3.40
C PHE A 32 7.53 0.94 3.95
N VAL A 33 8.73 0.94 3.37
CA VAL A 33 9.87 0.14 3.84
C VAL A 33 10.30 0.57 5.24
N GLU A 34 10.41 1.87 5.50
CA GLU A 34 10.77 2.41 6.81
C GLU A 34 9.73 2.05 7.87
N LYS A 35 8.44 2.21 7.58
CA LYS A 35 7.34 1.84 8.48
C LYS A 35 7.25 0.34 8.70
N SER A 36 7.44 -0.45 7.66
CA SER A 36 7.51 -1.92 7.74
C SER A 36 8.62 -2.37 8.69
N GLN A 37 9.81 -1.77 8.59
CA GLN A 37 10.90 -2.11 9.51
C GLN A 37 10.56 -1.74 10.96
N GLN A 38 10.01 -0.54 11.19
CA GLN A 38 9.57 -0.11 12.52
C GLN A 38 8.54 -1.08 13.13
N CYS A 39 7.58 -1.55 12.33
CA CYS A 39 6.57 -2.50 12.79
C CYS A 39 7.15 -3.89 13.10
N LYS A 40 8.10 -4.37 12.29
CA LYS A 40 8.83 -5.62 12.61
C LYS A 40 9.54 -5.52 13.95
N ASP A 41 10.26 -4.42 14.17
CA ASP A 41 11.00 -4.19 15.41
C ASP A 41 10.06 -4.12 16.64
N LYS A 42 8.92 -3.41 16.52
CA LYS A 42 7.92 -3.30 17.59
C LYS A 42 7.29 -4.64 17.97
N LEU A 43 7.01 -5.49 16.98
CA LEU A 43 6.34 -6.77 17.17
C LEU A 43 7.33 -7.92 17.46
N GLY A 44 8.63 -7.64 17.40
CA GLY A 44 9.68 -8.65 17.56
C GLY A 44 9.58 -9.72 16.48
N ILE A 45 9.33 -9.30 15.23
CA ILE A 45 9.30 -10.15 14.05
C ILE A 45 10.71 -10.14 13.42
N SER A 46 11.34 -11.30 13.37
CA SER A 46 12.58 -11.50 12.61
C SER A 46 12.31 -11.57 11.10
N ASP A 47 13.35 -11.35 10.31
CA ASP A 47 13.23 -11.48 8.85
C ASP A 47 12.92 -12.93 8.42
N GLU A 48 13.41 -13.93 9.17
CA GLU A 48 13.10 -15.35 8.95
C GLU A 48 11.61 -15.63 9.19
N GLU A 49 11.06 -15.19 10.34
CA GLU A 49 9.62 -15.32 10.63
C GLU A 49 8.79 -14.61 9.54
N ALA A 50 9.25 -13.45 9.04
CA ALA A 50 8.53 -12.71 8.01
C ALA A 50 8.49 -13.45 6.67
N GLU A 51 9.60 -14.09 6.29
CA GLU A 51 9.65 -14.93 5.10
C GLU A 51 8.73 -16.16 5.24
N GLU A 52 8.69 -16.78 6.42
CA GLU A 52 7.81 -17.91 6.70
C GLU A 52 6.34 -17.51 6.65
N ALA A 53 5.96 -16.39 7.26
CA ALA A 53 4.59 -15.89 7.22
C ALA A 53 4.14 -15.52 5.80
N HIS A 54 5.05 -14.97 4.99
CA HIS A 54 4.77 -14.69 3.58
C HIS A 54 4.46 -15.98 2.80
N LYS A 55 5.25 -17.04 3.01
CA LYS A 55 5.01 -18.36 2.41
C LYS A 55 3.69 -18.98 2.90
N ALA A 56 3.42 -18.92 4.21
CA ALA A 56 2.18 -19.40 4.80
C ALA A 56 0.96 -18.70 4.17
N HIS A 57 1.01 -17.36 4.02
CA HIS A 57 -0.04 -16.60 3.35
C HIS A 57 -0.27 -17.07 1.90
N GLN A 58 0.80 -17.23 1.12
CA GLN A 58 0.72 -17.67 -0.28
C GLN A 58 0.13 -19.07 -0.42
N ASN A 59 0.37 -19.94 0.56
CA ASN A 59 -0.15 -21.30 0.58
C ASN A 59 -1.57 -21.40 1.17
N GLY A 60 -2.16 -20.29 1.63
CA GLY A 60 -3.46 -20.28 2.31
C GLY A 60 -3.42 -20.94 3.69
N GLU A 61 -2.25 -21.00 4.32
CA GLU A 61 -2.06 -21.54 5.66
C GLU A 61 -2.44 -20.51 6.72
N GLU A 62 -2.66 -20.97 7.95
CA GLU A 62 -2.92 -20.10 9.08
C GLU A 62 -1.67 -19.27 9.42
N ILE A 63 -1.84 -17.96 9.50
CA ILE A 63 -0.76 -17.03 9.82
C ILE A 63 -0.76 -16.71 11.32
N ASP A 64 0.44 -16.64 11.90
CA ASP A 64 0.64 -16.25 13.29
C ASP A 64 0.05 -14.85 13.59
N GLY A 65 -0.52 -14.70 14.78
CA GLY A 65 -1.18 -13.46 15.21
C GLY A 65 -0.29 -12.21 15.14
N LYS A 66 1.03 -12.34 15.34
CA LYS A 66 1.97 -11.21 15.18
C LYS A 66 1.95 -10.63 13.77
N PHE A 67 1.82 -11.47 12.75
CA PHE A 67 1.75 -11.03 11.35
C PHE A 67 0.42 -10.44 10.99
N LYS A 68 -0.67 -10.87 11.63
CA LYS A 68 -1.94 -10.17 11.53
C LYS A 68 -1.82 -8.75 12.11
N CYS A 69 -1.15 -8.62 13.26
CA CYS A 69 -0.88 -7.32 13.87
C CYS A 69 0.12 -6.47 13.09
N PHE A 70 0.97 -7.07 12.26
CA PHE A 70 1.88 -6.33 11.39
C PHE A 70 1.13 -5.43 10.41
N ALA A 71 0.05 -5.94 9.81
CA ALA A 71 -0.82 -5.14 8.93
C ALA A 71 -1.46 -3.96 9.67
N HIS A 72 -1.91 -4.20 10.91
CA HIS A 72 -2.47 -3.14 11.76
C HIS A 72 -1.43 -2.06 12.09
N CYS A 73 -0.23 -2.47 12.50
CA CYS A 73 0.86 -1.54 12.81
C CYS A 73 1.22 -0.65 11.62
N ILE A 74 1.29 -1.21 10.40
CA ILE A 74 1.55 -0.40 9.20
C ILE A 74 0.45 0.63 8.99
N ALA A 75 -0.82 0.22 9.09
CA ALA A 75 -1.94 1.13 8.91
C ALA A 75 -1.96 2.26 9.97
N GLU A 76 -1.57 1.96 11.20
CA GLU A 76 -1.38 2.96 12.26
C GLU A 76 -0.21 3.91 11.94
N GLU A 77 0.94 3.37 11.54
CA GLU A 77 2.14 4.15 11.22
C GLU A 77 1.99 5.05 9.99
N MET A 78 1.13 4.64 9.04
CA MET A 78 0.73 5.45 7.89
C MET A 78 -0.37 6.46 8.24
N ASP A 79 -0.93 6.40 9.46
CA ASP A 79 -2.02 7.24 9.94
C ASP A 79 -3.20 7.23 8.94
N VAL A 80 -3.66 6.01 8.63
CA VAL A 80 -4.84 5.74 7.80
C VAL A 80 -5.97 5.07 8.59
N LEU A 81 -5.83 5.00 9.91
CA LEU A 81 -6.86 4.50 10.82
C LEU A 81 -7.62 5.65 11.52
N ASP A 82 -8.87 5.40 11.88
CA ASP A 82 -9.69 6.26 12.73
C ASP A 82 -9.38 6.04 14.22
N GLY A 83 -10.08 6.76 15.10
CA GLY A 83 -9.91 6.63 16.55
C GLY A 83 -10.38 5.30 17.15
N THR A 84 -10.94 4.41 16.33
CA THR A 84 -11.38 3.06 16.72
C THR A 84 -10.47 1.96 16.16
N GLY A 85 -9.37 2.33 15.49
CA GLY A 85 -8.44 1.37 14.89
C GLY A 85 -8.92 0.80 13.54
N LYS A 86 -9.97 1.37 12.94
CA LYS A 86 -10.52 0.95 11.64
C LYS A 86 -10.06 1.88 10.52
N PHE A 87 -10.08 1.40 9.27
CA PHE A 87 -9.61 2.24 8.16
C PHE A 87 -10.48 3.49 7.99
N ASP A 88 -9.82 4.64 7.95
CA ASP A 88 -10.42 5.95 7.69
C ASP A 88 -10.28 6.28 6.20
N VAL A 89 -11.35 6.04 5.44
CA VAL A 89 -11.38 6.23 3.98
C VAL A 89 -11.05 7.67 3.59
N ALA A 90 -11.47 8.65 4.39
CA ALA A 90 -11.20 10.06 4.11
C ALA A 90 -9.72 10.40 4.30
N LYS A 91 -9.06 9.82 5.31
CA LYS A 91 -7.60 9.94 5.46
C LYS A 91 -6.86 9.27 4.30
N MET A 92 -7.30 8.09 3.88
CA MET A 92 -6.68 7.35 2.77
C MET A 92 -6.78 8.12 1.44
N GLU A 93 -7.96 8.66 1.13
CA GLU A 93 -8.18 9.53 -0.04
C GLU A 93 -7.24 10.74 -0.02
N ALA A 94 -7.16 11.43 1.13
CA ALA A 94 -6.36 12.64 1.27
C ALA A 94 -4.84 12.39 1.17
N LYS A 95 -4.35 11.22 1.65
CA LYS A 95 -2.92 10.90 1.69
C LYS A 95 -2.39 10.27 0.41
N HIS A 96 -3.17 9.43 -0.25
CA HIS A 96 -2.68 8.59 -1.34
C HIS A 96 -3.26 8.93 -2.72
N ALA A 97 -4.03 10.02 -2.83
CA ALA A 97 -4.67 10.44 -4.09
C ALA A 97 -5.40 9.27 -4.78
N MET A 98 -6.16 8.51 -3.98
CA MET A 98 -6.85 7.30 -4.45
C MET A 98 -7.94 7.66 -5.47
N SER A 99 -8.04 6.82 -6.49
CA SER A 99 -9.11 6.90 -7.48
C SER A 99 -10.45 6.42 -6.90
N GLY A 100 -11.56 6.78 -7.57
CA GLY A 100 -12.90 6.35 -7.14
C GLY A 100 -13.04 4.83 -7.03
N ASP A 101 -12.43 4.08 -7.95
CA ASP A 101 -12.46 2.62 -7.96
C ASP A 101 -11.72 2.01 -6.76
N GLU A 102 -10.59 2.61 -6.33
CA GLU A 102 -9.85 2.18 -5.15
C GLU A 102 -10.63 2.44 -3.86
N LEU A 103 -11.30 3.60 -3.78
CA LEU A 103 -12.16 3.94 -2.65
C LEU A 103 -13.39 3.02 -2.57
N GLU A 104 -13.96 2.62 -3.71
CA GLU A 104 -15.06 1.66 -3.75
C GLU A 104 -14.63 0.31 -3.15
N LYS A 105 -13.49 -0.23 -3.59
CA LYS A 105 -12.92 -1.48 -3.05
C LYS A 105 -12.71 -1.41 -1.54
N ILE A 106 -12.18 -0.29 -1.03
CA ILE A 106 -11.98 -0.09 0.40
C ILE A 106 -13.32 -0.09 1.14
N ASN A 107 -14.32 0.62 0.63
CA ASN A 107 -15.65 0.66 1.25
C ASN A 107 -16.35 -0.70 1.23
N GLU A 108 -16.22 -1.48 0.16
CA GLU A 108 -16.72 -2.85 0.11
C GLU A 108 -16.08 -3.72 1.19
N CYS A 109 -14.75 -3.76 1.26
CA CYS A 109 -14.03 -4.54 2.26
C CYS A 109 -14.36 -4.10 3.69
N LYS A 110 -14.53 -2.79 3.93
CA LYS A 110 -15.01 -2.28 5.22
C LYS A 110 -16.39 -2.80 5.55
N GLY A 111 -17.33 -2.79 4.60
CA GLY A 111 -18.67 -3.36 4.79
C GLY A 111 -18.66 -4.84 5.17
N GLU A 112 -17.69 -5.60 4.68
CA GLU A 112 -17.52 -7.03 5.00
C GLU A 112 -16.86 -7.28 6.37
N HIS A 113 -16.07 -6.32 6.89
CA HIS A 113 -15.17 -6.57 8.03
C HIS A 113 -15.26 -5.59 9.20
N ASP A 114 -15.94 -4.45 9.10
CA ASP A 114 -16.00 -3.42 10.17
C ASP A 114 -16.63 -3.91 11.50
N MET A 115 -17.30 -5.07 11.50
CA MET A 115 -17.79 -5.72 12.73
C MET A 115 -16.71 -6.53 13.47
N GLU A 116 -15.51 -6.68 12.91
CA GLU A 116 -14.38 -7.34 13.56
C GLU A 116 -13.84 -6.49 14.70
N ASN A 117 -13.75 -7.06 15.90
CA ASN A 117 -13.35 -6.33 17.11
C ASN A 117 -11.86 -6.48 17.40
N ASP A 118 -11.22 -7.55 16.92
CA ASP A 118 -9.78 -7.68 17.03
C ASP A 118 -9.12 -6.85 15.92
N ASP A 119 -8.35 -5.84 16.31
CA ASP A 119 -7.79 -4.89 15.35
C ASP A 119 -6.75 -5.52 14.41
N CYS A 120 -6.02 -6.52 14.89
CA CYS A 120 -5.08 -7.28 14.08
C CYS A 120 -5.81 -8.15 13.05
N GLU A 121 -6.85 -8.87 13.47
CA GLU A 121 -7.70 -9.68 12.59
C GLU A 121 -8.44 -8.80 11.59
N TYR A 122 -8.92 -7.63 12.01
CA TYR A 122 -9.56 -6.64 11.13
C TYR A 122 -8.60 -6.19 10.03
N SER A 123 -7.42 -5.68 10.40
CA SER A 123 -6.45 -5.19 9.42
C SER A 123 -5.96 -6.30 8.50
N TYR A 124 -5.80 -7.52 9.00
CA TYR A 124 -5.45 -8.68 8.19
C TYR A 124 -6.54 -9.04 7.18
N LYS A 125 -7.81 -9.13 7.61
CA LYS A 125 -8.96 -9.41 6.72
C LYS A 125 -9.14 -8.31 5.67
N MET A 126 -9.04 -7.05 6.09
CA MET A 126 -9.07 -5.91 5.19
C MET A 126 -7.99 -5.99 4.12
N MET A 127 -6.73 -6.24 4.50
CA MET A 127 -5.62 -6.39 3.56
C MET A 127 -5.87 -7.56 2.59
N GLY A 128 -6.31 -8.71 3.09
CA GLY A 128 -6.65 -9.87 2.27
C GLY A 128 -7.77 -9.58 1.27
N CYS A 129 -8.84 -8.91 1.72
CA CYS A 129 -9.96 -8.51 0.87
C CYS A 129 -9.48 -7.57 -0.25
N LEU A 130 -8.71 -6.52 0.08
CA LEU A 130 -8.17 -5.57 -0.90
C LEU A 130 -7.29 -6.25 -1.95
N MET A 131 -6.45 -7.22 -1.56
CA MET A 131 -5.62 -7.98 -2.49
C MET A 131 -6.41 -8.94 -3.40
N SER A 132 -7.64 -9.31 -3.01
CA SER A 132 -8.49 -10.23 -3.77
C SER A 132 -9.40 -9.53 -4.80
N LYS A 133 -9.46 -8.20 -4.80
CA LYS A 133 -10.39 -7.38 -5.59
C LYS A 133 -9.74 -6.72 -6.81
#